data_AF-A0A1W1E634-F1
#
_entry.id   AF-A0A1W1E634-F1
#
_cell.length_a   1.000
_cell.length_b   1.000
_cell.length_c   1.000
_cell.angle_alpha   90.00
_cell.angle_beta   90.00
_cell.angle_gamma   90.00
#
_symmetry.space_group_name_H-M   'P 1'
#
loop_
_entity.id
_entity.type
_entity.pdbx_description
1 polymer ?
#
loop_
_entity_poly.entity_id
_entity_poly.type
_entity_poly.pdbx_seq_one_letter_code
_entity_poly.pdbx_strand_id
1 'polypeptide(L)' 'MKKLVLLFGLAIALNFNVLADTQDGVSVLGDDATEEQMQAVRDGAKARCEDIDDEDQREVCVVDYFAQHNLEEEPSCD' A
#
# COMPACT_ATOMS: atom_id res chain seq x y z
N MET A 1 -5.18 20.40 43.68
CA MET A 1 -3.94 20.54 42.90
C MET A 1 -4.10 19.78 41.60
N LYS A 2 -3.63 20.38 40.50
CA LYS A 2 -3.72 19.92 39.10
C LYS A 2 -3.05 18.56 38.90
N LYS A 3 -3.32 17.93 37.74
CA LYS A 3 -2.73 16.71 37.13
C LYS A 3 -3.63 15.49 37.41
N LEU A 4 -4.19 14.77 36.43
CA LEU A 4 -3.73 14.41 35.09
C LEU A 4 -4.94 14.32 34.15
N VAL A 5 -5.09 15.32 33.29
CA VAL A 5 -5.66 15.12 31.95
C VAL A 5 -4.60 14.34 31.16
N LEU A 6 -5.03 13.40 30.30
CA LEU A 6 -4.27 12.71 29.22
C LEU A 6 -4.30 11.18 29.36
N LEU A 7 -5.45 10.56 29.07
CA LEU A 7 -5.51 9.20 28.52
C LEU A 7 -6.59 9.17 27.42
N PHE A 8 -6.40 10.01 26.40
CA PHE A 8 -7.25 10.05 25.20
C PHE A 8 -6.35 10.11 23.96
N GLY A 9 -5.41 9.18 23.85
CA GLY A 9 -4.33 9.30 22.87
C GLY A 9 -3.74 7.99 22.38
N LEU A 10 -4.47 6.87 22.45
CA LEU A 10 -4.00 5.61 21.84
C LEU A 10 -5.16 4.74 21.33
N ALA A 11 -6.08 5.34 20.57
CA ALA A 11 -7.15 4.59 19.91
C ALA A 11 -7.30 4.93 18.41
N ILE A 12 -6.39 5.72 17.82
CA ILE A 12 -6.53 6.20 16.43
C ILE A 12 -5.47 5.58 15.49
N ALA A 13 -4.48 4.84 16.01
CA ALA A 13 -3.38 4.31 15.19
C ALA A 13 -3.72 3.05 14.35
N LEU A 14 -4.94 2.53 14.41
CA LEU A 14 -5.37 1.35 13.63
C LEU A 14 -6.49 1.65 12.64
N ASN A 15 -6.68 2.91 12.26
CA ASN A 15 -7.46 3.21 11.06
C ASN A 15 -6.56 2.97 9.85
N PHE A 16 -6.39 1.69 9.50
CA PHE A 16 -5.97 1.24 8.18
C PHE A 16 -7.03 1.69 7.16
N ASN A 17 -7.14 3.00 6.93
CA ASN A 17 -7.62 3.47 5.66
C ASN A 17 -6.47 3.18 4.71
N VAL A 18 -6.51 1.99 4.12
CA VAL A 18 -5.81 1.60 2.90
C VAL A 18 -6.27 2.61 1.83
N LEU A 19 -5.71 3.80 1.90
CA LEU A 19 -5.77 4.79 0.85
C LEU A 19 -4.63 4.39 -0.06
N ALA A 20 -4.95 3.82 -1.23
CA ALA A 20 -4.03 3.86 -2.37
C ALA A 20 -3.35 5.23 -2.39
N ASP A 21 -2.04 5.26 -2.54
CA ASP A 21 -1.26 6.49 -2.64
C ASP A 21 -1.83 7.34 -3.80
N THR A 22 -2.70 8.29 -3.48
CA THR A 22 -3.41 9.12 -4.49
C THR A 22 -2.48 9.98 -5.36
N GLN A 23 -1.15 9.93 -5.14
CA GLN A 23 -0.18 10.74 -5.89
C GLN A 23 0.04 10.24 -7.32
N ASP A 24 -0.17 8.95 -7.60
CA ASP A 24 0.01 8.38 -8.95
C ASP A 24 -1.29 8.21 -9.74
N GLY A 25 -2.45 8.38 -9.09
CA GLY A 25 -3.76 8.27 -9.71
C GLY A 25 -4.23 6.83 -9.95
N VAL A 26 -3.50 5.83 -9.43
CA VAL A 26 -3.91 4.42 -9.48
C VAL A 26 -5.00 4.18 -8.44
N SER A 27 -6.06 3.48 -8.84
CA SER A 27 -7.21 3.22 -7.97
C SER A 27 -7.05 1.91 -7.22
N VAL A 28 -7.52 1.86 -5.97
CA VAL A 28 -7.68 0.60 -5.22
C VAL A 28 -8.58 -0.35 -6.02
N LEU A 29 -8.18 -1.61 -6.11
CA LEU A 29 -8.94 -2.65 -6.79
C LEU A 29 -10.16 -3.08 -5.96
N GLY A 30 -11.25 -3.37 -6.66
CA GLY A 30 -12.42 -4.05 -6.09
C GLY A 30 -12.39 -5.55 -6.37
N ASP A 31 -13.34 -6.28 -5.78
CA ASP A 31 -13.40 -7.76 -5.83
C ASP A 31 -13.41 -8.35 -7.25
N ASP A 32 -13.90 -7.60 -8.25
CA ASP A 32 -13.99 -8.01 -9.66
C ASP A 32 -13.08 -7.15 -10.57
N ALA A 33 -11.87 -6.81 -10.11
CA ALA A 33 -10.92 -6.02 -10.88
C ALA A 33 -10.56 -6.68 -12.23
N THR A 34 -10.53 -5.89 -13.30
CA THR A 34 -10.08 -6.37 -14.61
C THR A 34 -8.57 -6.52 -14.66
N GLU A 35 -8.07 -7.32 -15.60
CA GLU A 35 -6.63 -7.47 -15.82
C GLU A 35 -5.96 -6.12 -16.12
N GLU A 36 -6.63 -5.23 -16.86
CA GLU A 36 -6.11 -3.90 -17.13
C GLU A 36 -5.97 -3.04 -15.87
N GLN A 37 -6.88 -3.21 -14.90
CA GLN A 37 -6.80 -2.51 -13.61
C GLN A 37 -5.67 -3.09 -12.75
N MET A 38 -5.52 -4.41 -12.71
CA MET A 38 -4.39 -5.06 -12.03
C MET A 38 -3.05 -4.65 -12.64
N GLN A 39 -2.98 -4.57 -13.98
CA GLN A 39 -1.78 -4.12 -14.68
C GLN A 39 -1.44 -2.66 -14.36
N ALA A 40 -2.43 -1.78 -14.20
CA ALA A 40 -2.19 -0.41 -13.78
C ALA A 40 -1.54 -0.33 -12.39
N VAL A 41 -1.90 -1.23 -11.47
CA VAL A 41 -1.25 -1.35 -10.15
C VAL A 41 0.18 -1.86 -10.29
N ARG A 42 0.43 -2.86 -11.12
CA ARG A 42 1.80 -3.36 -11.40
C ARG A 42 2.70 -2.26 -11.98
N ASP A 43 2.17 -1.50 -12.94
CA ASP A 43 2.90 -0.41 -13.59
C ASP A 43 3.17 0.73 -12.60
N GLY A 44 2.21 1.04 -11.72
CA GLY A 44 2.37 2.01 -10.63
C GLY A 44 3.45 1.61 -9.62
N ALA A 45 3.44 0.35 -9.18
CA ALA A 45 4.48 -0.19 -8.30
C ALA A 45 5.86 -0.10 -8.93
N LYS A 46 5.97 -0.47 -10.22
CA LYS A 46 7.23 -0.36 -10.97
C LYS A 46 7.70 1.09 -11.01
N ALA A 47 6.87 2.02 -11.46
CA ALA A 47 7.24 3.43 -11.57
C ALA A 47 7.65 4.05 -10.22
N ARG A 48 7.07 3.57 -9.11
CA ARG A 48 7.41 4.07 -7.78
C ARG A 48 8.68 3.44 -7.19
N CYS A 49 8.89 2.15 -7.41
CA CYS A 49 9.89 1.37 -6.69
C CYS A 49 11.14 1.05 -7.53
N GLU A 50 11.13 1.25 -8.87
CA GLU A 50 12.23 0.82 -9.74
C GLU A 50 13.56 1.53 -9.47
N ASP A 51 13.52 2.78 -9.00
CA ASP A 51 14.71 3.59 -8.68
C ASP A 51 15.33 3.25 -7.31
N ILE A 52 14.77 2.30 -6.58
CA ILE A 52 15.35 1.83 -5.32
C ILE A 52 16.48 0.84 -5.64
N ASP A 53 17.72 1.25 -5.35
CA ASP A 53 18.92 0.45 -5.62
C ASP A 53 18.99 -0.85 -4.78
N ASP A 54 18.53 -0.79 -3.53
CA ASP A 54 18.53 -1.90 -2.59
C ASP A 54 17.38 -2.88 -2.91
N GLU A 55 17.71 -4.13 -3.19
CA GLU A 55 16.75 -5.15 -3.64
C GLU A 55 15.70 -5.47 -2.57
N ASP A 56 16.11 -5.60 -1.30
CA ASP A 56 15.19 -5.89 -0.19
C ASP A 56 14.21 -4.72 0.00
N GLN A 57 14.70 -3.48 -0.07
CA GLN A 57 13.85 -2.29 0.04
C GLN A 57 12.92 -2.14 -1.16
N ARG A 58 13.37 -2.49 -2.36
CA ARG A 58 12.55 -2.47 -3.58
C ARG A 58 11.44 -3.51 -3.49
N GLU A 59 11.73 -4.73 -3.03
CA GLU A 59 10.74 -5.78 -2.84
C GLU A 59 9.69 -5.36 -1.81
N VAL A 60 10.12 -4.83 -0.66
CA VAL A 60 9.20 -4.30 0.37
C VAL A 60 8.33 -3.17 -0.19
N CYS A 61 8.89 -2.27 -1.01
CA CYS A 61 8.14 -1.19 -1.65
C CYS A 61 7.04 -1.74 -2.57
N VAL A 62 7.34 -2.75 -3.39
CA VAL A 62 6.38 -3.37 -4.31
C VAL A 62 5.26 -4.06 -3.54
N VAL A 63 5.60 -4.86 -2.53
CA VAL A 63 4.61 -5.58 -1.71
C VAL A 63 3.69 -4.61 -0.96
N ASP A 64 4.25 -3.53 -0.40
CA ASP A 64 3.47 -2.49 0.28
C ASP A 64 2.54 -1.76 -0.70
N TYR A 65 3.02 -1.45 -1.92
CA TYR A 65 2.22 -0.83 -2.95
C TYR A 65 1.04 -1.72 -3.39
N PHE A 66 1.28 -3.02 -3.59
CA PHE A 66 0.23 -3.97 -3.94
C PHE A 66 -0.82 -4.10 -2.83
N ALA A 67 -0.38 -4.21 -1.58
CA ALA A 67 -1.28 -4.23 -0.42
C ALA A 67 -2.13 -2.95 -0.33
N GLN A 68 -1.55 -1.78 -0.63
CA GLN A 68 -2.29 -0.52 -0.65
C GLN A 68 -3.38 -0.44 -1.73
N HIS A 69 -3.26 -1.26 -2.78
CA HIS A 69 -4.17 -1.28 -3.92
C HIS A 69 -5.07 -2.52 -3.97
N ASN A 70 -5.09 -3.35 -2.91
CA ASN A 70 -5.79 -4.63 -2.87
C ASN A 70 -5.40 -5.59 -4.02
N LEU A 71 -4.16 -5.51 -4.49
CA LEU A 71 -3.64 -6.50 -5.43
C LEU A 71 -3.02 -7.65 -4.64
N GLU A 72 -3.69 -8.79 -4.62
CA GLU A 72 -3.17 -10.04 -4.06
C GLU A 72 -2.56 -10.88 -5.19
N GLU A 73 -1.23 -10.84 -5.35
CA GLU A 73 -0.54 -11.75 -6.26
C GLU A 73 0.07 -12.91 -5.48
N GLU A 74 -0.21 -14.14 -5.91
CA GLU A 74 0.54 -15.29 -5.42
C GLU A 74 2.00 -15.16 -5.88
N PRO A 75 2.98 -15.44 -5.01
CA PRO A 75 4.37 -15.48 -5.44
C PRO A 75 4.51 -16.49 -6.58
N SER A 76 5.06 -16.06 -7.72
CA SER A 76 5.25 -16.92 -8.88
C SER A 76 6.10 -18.13 -8.47
N CYS A 77 5.49 -19.32 -8.47
CA CYS A 77 6.20 -20.58 -8.27
C CYS A 77 6.83 -21.01 -9.59
N ASP A 78 7.80 -20.23 -10.09
CA ASP A 78 8.67 -20.61 -11.22
C ASP A 78 10.02 -21.17 -10.70
#